data_AF-A0A956MKJ3-F1
#
_entry.id   AF-A0A956MKJ3-F1
#
_cell.length_a   1.000
_cell.length_b   1.000
_cell.length_c   1.000
_cell.angle_alpha   90.00
_cell.angle_beta   90.00
_cell.angle_gamma   90.00
#
_symmetry.space_group_name_H-M   'P 1'
#
loop_
_entity.id
_entity.type
_entity.pdbx_description
1 polymer ?
#
loop_
_entity_poly.entity_id
_entity_poly.type
_entity_poly.pdbx_seq_one_letter_code
_entity_poly.pdbx_strand_id
1 'polypeptide(L)'
;RSMTGLAADFLRLPDRGYVREGMKADIVVLDPDGIYDRATYEEPQVFSEGTVHVLVNGQFAIRDGEATGALAGRPLVRGGGEWVPPEP
;
A
#
# COMPACT_ATOMS: atom_id res chain seq x y z
N ARG A 1 -5.04 10.52 -6.67
CA ARG A 1 -3.87 10.47 -7.60
C ARG A 1 -2.56 10.84 -6.92
N SER A 2 -2.52 11.90 -6.10
CA SER A 2 -1.32 12.35 -5.38
C SER A 2 -0.61 11.23 -4.61
N MET A 3 -1.37 10.37 -3.92
CA MET A 3 -0.86 9.26 -3.10
C MET A 3 -0.69 7.92 -3.86
N THR A 4 -0.94 7.89 -5.17
CA THR A 4 -0.89 6.65 -5.97
C THR A 4 -0.14 6.90 -7.28
N GLY A 5 -0.85 7.13 -8.38
CA GLY A 5 -0.27 7.24 -9.72
C GLY A 5 0.80 8.31 -9.84
N LEU A 6 0.64 9.49 -9.21
CA LEU A 6 1.67 10.53 -9.26
C LEU A 6 2.97 10.10 -8.58
N ALA A 7 2.87 9.41 -7.44
CA ALA A 7 4.04 8.88 -6.73
C ALA A 7 4.72 7.77 -7.53
N ALA A 8 3.93 6.87 -8.14
CA ALA A 8 4.44 5.82 -9.02
C ALA A 8 5.17 6.40 -10.24
N ASP A 9 4.62 7.44 -10.88
CA ASP A 9 5.26 8.13 -12.01
C ASP A 9 6.61 8.74 -11.58
N PHE A 10 6.64 9.42 -10.43
CA PHE A 10 7.84 10.07 -9.90
C PHE A 10 8.96 9.07 -9.58
N LEU A 11 8.60 7.93 -9.00
CA LEU A 11 9.51 6.83 -8.67
C LEU A 11 9.79 5.89 -9.86
N ARG A 12 9.11 6.10 -11.00
CA ARG A 12 9.19 5.26 -12.20
C ARG A 12 8.89 3.79 -11.89
N LEU A 13 7.75 3.54 -11.24
CA LEU A 13 7.25 2.19 -10.95
C LEU A 13 6.20 1.81 -12.02
N PRO A 14 6.59 1.09 -13.09
CA PRO A 14 5.73 0.91 -14.26
C PRO A 14 4.53 -0.01 -14.02
N ASP A 15 4.58 -0.85 -12.99
CA ASP A 15 3.59 -1.90 -12.70
C ASP A 15 2.70 -1.59 -11.49
N ARG A 16 2.72 -0.36 -10.95
CA ARG A 16 2.02 0.05 -9.71
C ARG A 16 1.38 1.43 -9.81
N GLY A 17 0.53 1.77 -8.84
CA GLY A 17 -0.07 3.10 -8.66
C GLY A 17 -1.35 3.37 -9.44
N TYR A 18 -1.80 2.42 -10.27
CA TYR A 18 -3.07 2.48 -11.00
C TYR A 18 -3.80 1.14 -10.93
N VAL A 19 -5.13 1.18 -10.95
CA VAL A 19 -5.96 -0.02 -11.03
C VAL A 19 -6.22 -0.33 -12.51
N ARG A 20 -5.42 -1.24 -13.07
CA ARG A 20 -5.50 -1.71 -14.47
C ARG A 20 -5.04 -3.15 -14.55
N GLU A 21 -5.49 -3.85 -15.58
CA GLU A 21 -5.04 -5.20 -15.88
C GLU A 21 -3.51 -5.26 -16.03
N GLY A 22 -2.90 -6.35 -15.56
CA GLY A 22 -1.44 -6.57 -15.62
C GLY A 22 -0.62 -5.84 -14.54
N MET A 23 -1.21 -4.93 -13.78
CA MET A 23 -0.53 -4.24 -12.67
C MET A 23 -0.54 -5.09 -11.39
N LYS A 24 0.39 -4.79 -10.48
CA LYS A 24 0.39 -5.43 -9.15
C LYS A 24 -0.86 -5.00 -8.39
N ALA A 25 -1.51 -5.98 -7.75
CA ALA A 25 -2.70 -5.77 -6.96
C ALA A 25 -2.36 -5.15 -5.58
N ASP A 26 -1.83 -3.93 -5.62
CA ASP A 26 -1.72 -3.05 -4.45
C ASP A 26 -3.00 -2.20 -4.38
N ILE A 27 -3.97 -2.68 -3.61
CA ILE A 27 -5.34 -2.14 -3.61
C ILE A 27 -5.72 -1.81 -2.18
N VAL A 28 -6.34 -0.64 -2.00
CA VAL A 28 -6.99 -0.27 -0.74
C VAL A 28 -8.49 -0.12 -0.98
N VAL A 29 -9.28 -0.67 -0.06
CA VAL A 29 -10.73 -0.46 0.02
C VAL A 29 -10.99 0.35 1.27
N LEU A 30 -11.60 1.52 1.09
CA LEU A 30 -11.91 2.46 2.15
C LEU A 30 -13.42 2.59 2.28
N ASP A 31 -13.90 2.75 3.50
CA ASP A 31 -15.22 3.31 3.77
C ASP A 31 -15.13 4.84 3.60
N PRO A 32 -15.73 5.43 2.56
CA PRO A 32 -15.62 6.86 2.30
C PRO A 32 -16.29 7.73 3.38
N ASP A 33 -17.29 7.20 4.09
CA ASP A 33 -17.99 7.94 5.13
C ASP A 33 -17.29 7.79 6.50
N GLY A 34 -16.53 6.70 6.68
CA GLY A 34 -15.84 6.35 7.93
C GLY A 34 -14.32 6.58 7.95
N ILE A 35 -13.71 7.04 6.85
CA ILE A 35 -12.25 7.23 6.78
C ILE A 35 -11.80 8.44 7.63
N TYR A 36 -11.02 8.18 8.68
CA TYR A 36 -10.54 9.22 9.59
C TYR A 36 -9.21 8.86 10.25
N ASP A 37 -8.30 9.84 10.36
CA ASP A 37 -7.08 9.71 11.15
C ASP A 37 -7.35 10.11 12.60
N ARG A 38 -7.12 9.19 13.53
CA ARG A 38 -7.36 9.42 14.96
C ARG A 38 -6.12 9.93 15.71
N ALA A 39 -4.95 9.90 15.08
CA ALA A 39 -3.72 10.27 15.76
C ALA A 39 -3.73 11.75 16.18
N THR A 40 -3.46 11.99 17.46
CA THR A 40 -3.27 13.35 18.00
C THR A 40 -1.80 13.55 18.40
N TYR A 41 -1.45 14.77 18.80
CA TYR A 41 -0.10 15.04 19.30
C TYR A 41 0.18 14.28 20.61
N GLU A 42 -0.83 14.19 21.46
CA GLU A 42 -0.78 13.49 22.75
C GLU A 42 -0.84 11.96 22.58
N GLU A 43 -1.58 11.46 21.58
CA GLU A 43 -1.80 10.04 21.31
C GLU A 43 -1.45 9.70 19.84
N PRO A 44 -0.15 9.63 19.48
CA PRO A 44 0.27 9.43 18.10
C PRO A 44 0.19 7.97 17.61
N GLN A 45 0.00 7.00 18.51
CA GLN A 45 0.08 5.56 18.22
C GLN A 45 -1.29 4.87 18.11
N VAL A 46 -2.31 5.60 17.65
CA VAL A 46 -3.65 5.03 17.43
C VAL A 46 -3.85 4.74 15.94
N PHE A 47 -4.57 3.65 15.64
CA PHE A 47 -4.91 3.31 14.27
C PHE A 47 -6.01 4.23 13.73
N SER A 48 -5.92 4.54 12.44
CA SER A 48 -6.97 5.18 11.67
C SER A 48 -8.21 4.29 11.55
N GLU A 49 -9.34 4.90 11.21
CA GLU A 49 -10.61 4.22 10.96
C GLU A 49 -10.96 4.23 9.45
N GLY A 50 -11.90 3.38 9.04
CA GLY A 50 -12.42 3.34 7.66
C GLY A 50 -11.54 2.64 6.63
N THR A 51 -10.41 2.02 7.02
CA THR A 51 -9.65 1.12 6.12
C THR A 51 -10.22 -0.29 6.22
N VAL A 52 -10.92 -0.75 5.17
CA VAL A 52 -11.63 -2.04 5.17
C VAL A 52 -10.72 -3.18 4.72
N HIS A 53 -10.04 -2.99 3.59
CA HIS A 53 -9.10 -3.97 3.05
C HIS A 53 -7.83 -3.29 2.52
N VAL A 54 -6.70 -3.97 2.70
CA VAL A 54 -5.45 -3.62 2.05
C VAL A 54 -4.87 -4.89 1.43
N LEU A 55 -4.61 -4.85 0.14
CA LEU A 55 -3.90 -5.88 -0.60
C LEU A 55 -2.53 -5.34 -0.99
N VAL A 56 -1.50 -6.18 -0.81
CA VAL A 56 -0.14 -5.93 -1.29
C VAL A 56 0.25 -7.09 -2.18
N ASN A 57 0.59 -6.81 -3.44
CA ASN A 57 0.84 -7.85 -4.45
C ASN A 57 -0.27 -8.93 -4.52
N GLY A 58 -1.54 -8.55 -4.27
CA GLY A 58 -2.69 -9.44 -4.30
C GLY A 58 -2.95 -10.27 -3.03
N GLN A 59 -2.17 -10.10 -1.97
CA GLN A 59 -2.41 -10.74 -0.67
C GLN A 59 -2.97 -9.73 0.34
N PHE A 60 -3.98 -10.13 1.11
CA PHE A 60 -4.53 -9.29 2.17
C PHE A 60 -3.49 -9.04 3.26
N ALA A 61 -3.11 -7.77 3.45
CA ALA A 61 -2.40 -7.26 4.62
C ALA A 61 -3.39 -6.80 5.70
N ILE A 62 -4.54 -6.25 5.28
CA ILE A 62 -5.70 -5.97 6.14
C ILE A 62 -6.92 -6.61 5.49
N ARG A 63 -7.72 -7.34 6.27
CA ARG A 63 -8.96 -7.96 5.84
C ARG A 63 -10.05 -7.70 6.87
N ASP A 64 -11.20 -7.17 6.43
CA ASP A 64 -12.35 -6.87 7.28
C ASP A 64 -11.99 -5.97 8.48
N GLY A 65 -11.10 -4.99 8.24
CA GLY A 65 -10.59 -4.07 9.27
C GLY A 65 -9.46 -4.61 10.15
N GLU A 66 -9.07 -5.89 10.01
CA GLU A 66 -8.06 -6.52 10.85
C GLU A 66 -6.76 -6.81 10.08
N ALA A 67 -5.62 -6.59 10.74
CA ALA A 67 -4.31 -6.93 10.17
C ALA A 67 -4.11 -8.45 10.11
N THR A 68 -3.68 -8.96 8.95
CA THR A 68 -3.52 -10.41 8.72
C THR A 68 -2.15 -10.95 9.11
N GLY A 69 -1.15 -10.06 9.28
CA GLY A 69 0.25 -10.43 9.46
C GLY A 69 0.98 -10.85 8.18
N ALA A 70 0.32 -10.83 7.02
CA ALA A 70 0.95 -11.18 5.75
C ALA A 70 2.01 -10.14 5.33
N LEU A 71 3.23 -10.61 5.06
CA LEU A 71 4.36 -9.78 4.60
C LEU A 71 4.58 -9.94 3.10
N ALA A 72 3.61 -9.48 2.30
CA ALA A 72 3.64 -9.62 0.84
C ALA A 72 4.46 -8.52 0.12
N GLY A 73 5.18 -7.67 0.87
CA GLY A 73 6.02 -6.61 0.32
C GLY A 73 7.21 -7.15 -0.47
N ARG A 74 7.70 -6.36 -1.42
CA ARG A 74 8.94 -6.63 -2.15
C ARG A 74 9.80 -5.37 -2.18
N PRO A 75 11.13 -5.48 -2.12
CA PRO A 75 12.01 -4.35 -2.39
C PRO A 75 11.71 -3.75 -3.77
N LEU A 76 11.64 -2.42 -3.84
CA LEU A 76 11.36 -1.69 -5.07
C LEU A 76 12.63 -0.98 -5.54
N VAL A 77 13.01 -1.20 -6.79
CA VAL A 77 14.08 -0.46 -7.45
C VAL A 77 13.46 0.64 -8.28
N ARG A 78 14.00 1.87 -8.15
CA ARG A 78 13.60 2.99 -8.99
C ARG A 78 13.74 2.60 -10.46
N GLY A 79 12.70 2.80 -11.27
CA GLY A 79 12.68 2.37 -12.67
C GLY A 79 12.12 0.96 -12.92
N GLY A 80 11.70 0.24 -11.87
CA GLY A 80 11.04 -1.06 -12.01
C GLY A 80 11.99 -2.25 -12.21
N GLY A 81 13.28 -2.09 -11.89
CA GLY A 81 14.23 -3.19 -11.89
C GLY A 81 13.99 -4.21 -10.77
N GLU A 82 14.59 -5.38 -10.89
CA GLU A 82 14.61 -6.36 -9.80
C GLU A 82 15.69 -5.98 -8.78
N TRP A 83 15.34 -6.07 -7.50
CA TRP A 83 16.32 -5.94 -6.44
C TRP A 83 17.14 -7.23 -6.33
N VAL A 84 18.45 -7.09 -6.42
CA VAL A 84 19.41 -8.17 -6.20
C VAL A 84 19.98 -8.02 -4.79
N PRO A 85 19.84 -9.03 -3.92
CA PRO A 85 20.47 -9.00 -2.61
C PRO A 85 21.99 -8.85 -2.74
N PRO A 86 22.66 -8.09 -1.87
CA PRO A 86 24.12 -8.14 -1.80
C PRO A 86 24.58 -9.55 -1.42
N GLU A 87 25.68 -10.01 -2.01
CA GLU A 87 26.33 -11.24 -1.55
C GLU A 87 26.84 -11.07 -0.11
N PRO A 88 26.80 -12.13 0.71
CA PRO A 88 27.17 -12.09 2.13
C PRO A 88 28.62 -11.68 2.40
#